data_AF-A0A9Q1H5F6-F1
#
_entry.id   AF-A0A9Q1H5F6-F1
#
_cell.length_a   1.000
_cell.length_b   1.000
_cell.length_c   1.000
_cell.angle_alpha   90.00
_cell.angle_beta   90.00
_cell.angle_gamma   90.00
#
_symmetry.space_group_name_H-M   'P 1'
#
loop_
_entity.id
_entity.type
_entity.pdbx_description
1 polymer ?
#
loop_
_entity_poly.entity_id
_entity_poly.type
_entity_poly.pdbx_seq_one_letter_code
_entity_poly.pdbx_strand_id
1 'polypeptide(L)'
;MFSGVSSAPGAANPASRPELFEEVKLFRNVREREKYDNMAELFAVLNTLQWLEKAYIRDALTPKEYTAACSKLLVQYKAAFKLVKSEQIQTVEDFVKKYKMSCSAAIERIKEDRPITIKDDKGNTSECIAHIVSLFITAMDRLRLEMKAVDEIEPDLRDLVENMTKMASLPDSYEGKEKITKWLRLMGNMKASDELNEEQIRQLLHDLDSSYQEFVRALS
;
A
#
# COMPACT_ATOMS: atom_id res chain seq x y z
N MET A 1 -29.03 32.18 66.82
CA MET A 1 -28.45 31.08 67.61
C MET A 1 -27.63 30.22 66.67
N PHE A 2 -26.31 30.40 66.66
CA PHE A 2 -25.39 29.57 65.87
C PHE A 2 -25.08 28.31 66.68
N SER A 3 -25.42 27.15 66.13
CA SER A 3 -25.02 25.85 66.65
C SER A 3 -23.56 25.60 66.26
N GLY A 4 -22.67 25.54 67.26
CA GLY A 4 -21.26 25.24 67.07
C GLY A 4 -21.07 23.76 66.70
N VAL A 5 -20.37 23.51 65.60
CA VAL A 5 -19.89 22.18 65.23
C VAL A 5 -18.69 21.87 66.12
N SER A 6 -18.84 20.89 67.01
CA SER A 6 -17.74 20.32 67.80
C SER A 6 -16.72 19.68 66.86
N SER A 7 -15.48 20.18 66.88
CA SER A 7 -14.33 19.57 66.24
C SER A 7 -13.84 18.38 67.07
N ALA A 8 -13.95 17.17 66.54
CA ALA A 8 -13.26 16.00 67.08
C ALA A 8 -11.74 16.13 66.82
N PRO A 9 -10.86 15.81 67.79
CA PRO A 9 -9.42 15.89 67.59
C PRO A 9 -8.98 14.64 66.80
N GLY A 10 -8.59 14.83 65.54
CA GLY A 10 -8.02 13.76 64.70
C GLY A 10 -8.52 13.68 63.26
N ALA A 11 -9.54 14.45 62.87
CA ALA A 11 -9.92 14.55 61.47
C ALA A 11 -9.02 15.57 60.75
N ALA A 12 -8.14 15.09 59.87
CA ALA A 12 -7.40 15.95 58.96
C ALA A 12 -8.38 16.88 58.23
N ASN A 13 -8.09 18.18 58.26
CA ASN A 13 -8.95 19.22 57.70
C ASN A 13 -9.17 18.95 56.19
N PRO A 14 -10.39 18.67 55.71
CA PRO A 14 -10.64 18.36 54.29
C PRO A 14 -10.35 19.54 53.35
N ALA A 15 -10.00 20.71 53.90
CA ALA A 15 -9.59 21.91 53.19
C ALA A 15 -8.11 21.93 52.75
N SER A 16 -7.26 21.01 53.21
CA SER A 16 -5.86 20.94 52.76
C SER A 16 -5.71 19.86 51.69
N ARG A 17 -5.60 20.28 50.42
CA ARG A 17 -5.32 19.43 49.27
C ARG A 17 -3.85 19.59 48.85
N PRO A 18 -2.90 18.93 49.53
CA PRO A 18 -1.45 19.12 49.34
C PRO A 18 -1.02 18.83 47.90
N GLU A 19 -1.71 17.94 47.19
CA GLU A 19 -1.44 17.60 45.79
C GLU A 19 -1.61 18.78 44.82
N LEU A 20 -2.31 19.84 45.21
CA LEU A 20 -2.47 21.05 44.41
C LEU A 20 -1.27 22.01 44.52
N PHE A 21 -0.37 21.78 45.47
CA PHE A 21 0.82 22.62 45.69
C PHE A 21 2.09 22.01 45.08
N GLU A 22 1.99 20.86 44.43
CA GLU A 22 3.10 20.18 43.77
C GLU A 22 2.90 20.11 42.24
N GLU A 23 3.96 20.35 41.47
CA GLU A 23 3.91 20.18 40.01
C GLU A 23 3.83 18.70 39.63
N VAL A 24 2.85 18.37 38.79
CA VAL A 24 2.70 17.02 38.26
C VAL A 24 3.74 16.76 37.18
N LYS A 25 4.55 15.71 37.37
CA LYS A 25 5.55 15.26 36.39
C LYS A 25 4.97 14.16 35.51
N LEU A 26 5.28 14.23 34.21
CA LEU A 26 4.86 13.21 33.24
C LEU A 26 5.50 11.84 33.52
N PHE A 27 6.76 11.83 33.96
CA PHE A 27 7.51 10.63 34.31
C PHE A 27 8.29 10.83 35.60
N ARG A 28 8.59 9.73 36.29
CA ARG A 28 9.38 9.71 37.53
C ARG A 28 10.67 8.88 37.41
N ASN A 29 10.82 8.13 36.33
CA ASN A 29 12.00 7.29 36.07
C ASN A 29 12.35 7.25 34.57
N VAL A 30 13.54 6.73 34.26
CA VAL A 30 14.10 6.67 32.90
C VAL A 30 13.21 5.83 31.96
N ARG A 31 12.66 4.72 32.46
CA ARG A 31 11.79 3.83 31.67
C ARG A 31 10.48 4.51 31.28
N GLU A 32 9.86 5.25 32.18
CA GLU A 32 8.68 6.06 31.89
C GLU A 32 9.00 7.16 30.88
N ARG A 33 10.16 7.83 31.03
CA ARG A 33 10.59 8.85 30.07
C ARG A 33 10.68 8.28 28.65
N GLU A 34 11.41 7.18 28.48
CA GLU A 34 11.56 6.50 27.19
C GLU A 34 10.21 6.06 26.60
N LYS A 35 9.30 5.55 27.46
CA LYS A 35 7.94 5.22 27.03
C LYS A 35 7.20 6.44 26.48
N TYR A 36 7.26 7.59 27.15
CA TYR A 36 6.62 8.82 26.68
C TYR A 36 7.31 9.40 25.44
N ASP A 37 8.64 9.27 25.32
CA ASP A 37 9.38 9.68 24.13
C ASP A 37 8.92 8.87 22.90
N ASN A 38 8.79 7.54 23.03
CA ASN A 38 8.26 6.69 21.96
C ASN A 38 6.80 7.02 21.60
N MET A 39 5.97 7.31 22.61
CA MET A 39 4.58 7.73 22.38
C MET A 39 4.50 9.10 21.68
N ALA A 40 5.39 10.03 22.03
CA ALA A 40 5.47 11.34 21.39
C ALA A 40 5.86 11.22 19.92
N GLU A 41 6.80 10.33 19.58
CA GLU A 41 7.20 10.08 18.20
C GLU A 41 6.04 9.51 17.37
N LEU A 42 5.33 8.50 17.88
CA LEU A 42 4.15 7.96 17.21
C LEU A 42 3.07 9.04 17.02
N PHE A 43 2.83 9.87 18.04
CA PHE A 43 1.88 10.98 17.98
C PHE A 43 2.27 12.00 16.89
N ALA A 44 3.56 12.34 16.80
CA ALA A 44 4.08 13.25 15.79
C ALA A 44 3.93 12.69 14.37
N VAL A 45 4.31 11.42 14.14
CA VAL A 45 4.17 10.76 12.84
C VAL A 45 2.71 10.72 12.39
N LEU A 46 1.78 10.33 13.27
CA LEU A 46 0.35 10.26 12.95
C LEU A 46 -0.23 11.64 12.56
N ASN A 47 0.12 12.70 13.30
CA ASN A 47 -0.31 14.06 12.96
C ASN A 47 0.31 14.53 11.65
N THR A 48 1.58 14.22 11.42
CA THR A 48 2.27 14.60 10.19
C THR A 48 1.62 13.93 8.98
N LEU A 49 1.32 12.63 9.07
CA LEU A 49 0.61 11.90 8.03
C LEU A 49 -0.80 12.48 7.79
N GLN A 50 -1.51 12.84 8.86
CA GLN A 50 -2.84 13.46 8.76
C GLN A 50 -2.81 14.81 8.00
N TRP A 51 -1.79 15.63 8.24
CA TRP A 51 -1.64 16.90 7.54
C TRP A 51 -1.12 16.72 6.12
N LEU A 52 -0.27 15.72 5.87
CA LEU A 52 0.16 15.35 4.52
C LEU A 52 -1.04 14.97 3.64
N GLU A 53 -1.92 14.10 4.12
CA GLU A 53 -3.15 13.72 3.40
C GLU A 53 -4.02 14.95 3.10
N LYS A 54 -4.21 15.83 4.10
CA LYS A 54 -5.00 17.08 3.91
C LYS A 54 -4.36 18.04 2.92
N ALA A 55 -3.04 18.16 2.91
CA ALA A 55 -2.32 19.01 1.98
C ALA A 55 -2.48 18.49 0.55
N TYR A 56 -2.39 17.18 0.35
CA TYR A 56 -2.60 16.56 -0.96
C TYR A 56 -4.04 16.73 -1.46
N ILE A 57 -5.06 16.54 -0.59
CA ILE A 57 -6.48 16.79 -0.94
C ILE A 57 -6.72 18.25 -1.38
N ARG A 58 -5.94 19.19 -0.85
CA ARG A 58 -6.01 20.62 -1.18
C ARG A 58 -5.12 21.01 -2.36
N ASP A 59 -4.57 20.04 -3.08
CA ASP A 59 -3.69 20.25 -4.23
C ASP A 59 -2.45 21.11 -3.91
N ALA A 60 -1.98 21.06 -2.66
CA ALA A 60 -0.82 21.84 -2.21
C ALA A 60 0.51 21.11 -2.43
N LEU A 61 0.47 19.87 -2.94
CA LEU A 61 1.63 18.99 -3.13
C LEU A 61 1.50 18.28 -4.47
N THR A 62 2.61 18.12 -5.19
CA THR A 62 2.62 17.29 -6.39
C THR A 62 2.45 15.80 -6.02
N PRO A 63 1.93 14.97 -6.95
CA PRO A 63 1.81 13.53 -6.71
C PRO A 63 3.13 12.86 -6.33
N LYS A 64 4.24 13.29 -6.94
CA LYS A 64 5.57 12.74 -6.68
C LYS A 64 6.05 13.03 -5.25
N GLU A 65 5.91 14.28 -4.79
CA GLU A 65 6.30 14.69 -3.44
C GLU A 65 5.44 14.00 -2.38
N TYR A 66 4.13 13.98 -2.60
CA TYR A 66 3.19 13.29 -1.70
C TYR A 66 3.53 11.80 -1.58
N THR A 67 3.72 11.11 -2.71
CA THR A 67 3.99 9.66 -2.71
C THR A 67 5.25 9.33 -1.93
N ALA A 68 6.34 10.08 -2.17
CA ALA A 68 7.61 9.87 -1.47
C ALA A 68 7.50 10.13 0.05
N ALA A 69 6.85 11.23 0.44
CA ALA A 69 6.66 11.59 1.84
C ALA A 69 5.73 10.60 2.58
N CYS A 70 4.63 10.18 1.94
CA CYS A 70 3.65 9.26 2.50
C CYS A 70 4.26 7.87 2.72
N SER A 71 4.97 7.33 1.73
CA SER A 71 5.69 6.05 1.87
C SER A 71 6.70 6.07 3.02
N LYS A 72 7.45 7.16 3.18
CA LYS A 72 8.39 7.32 4.30
C LYS A 72 7.68 7.36 5.65
N LEU A 73 6.60 8.13 5.78
CA LEU A 73 5.82 8.24 7.01
C LEU A 73 5.14 6.92 7.39
N LEU A 74 4.67 6.12 6.43
CA LEU A 74 4.11 4.79 6.68
C LEU A 74 5.15 3.83 7.26
N VAL A 75 6.38 3.85 6.75
CA VAL A 75 7.48 3.05 7.31
C VAL A 75 7.84 3.51 8.73
N GLN A 76 7.94 4.83 8.94
CA GLN A 76 8.21 5.41 10.26
C GLN A 76 7.11 5.07 11.26
N TYR A 77 5.84 5.14 10.85
CA TYR A 77 4.69 4.74 11.65
C TYR A 77 4.81 3.29 12.12
N LYS A 78 5.14 2.34 11.23
CA LYS A 78 5.31 0.93 11.61
C LYS A 78 6.39 0.75 12.66
N ALA A 79 7.52 1.45 12.52
CA ALA A 79 8.61 1.40 13.49
C ALA A 79 8.19 2.01 14.84
N ALA A 80 7.60 3.21 14.84
CA ALA A 80 7.14 3.89 16.05
C ALA A 80 6.04 3.08 16.77
N PHE A 81 5.07 2.53 16.03
CA PHE A 81 3.97 1.76 16.60
C PHE A 81 4.46 0.48 17.29
N LYS A 82 5.48 -0.20 16.73
CA LYS A 82 6.09 -1.37 17.38
C LYS A 82 6.66 -1.05 18.77
N LEU A 83 7.21 0.15 18.96
CA LEU A 83 7.78 0.59 20.24
C LEU A 83 6.70 0.97 21.27
N VAL A 84 5.51 1.35 20.81
CA VAL A 84 4.39 1.79 21.66
C VAL A 84 3.39 0.67 21.96
N LYS A 85 3.38 -0.39 21.15
CA LYS A 85 2.45 -1.53 21.29
C LYS A 85 2.56 -2.13 22.69
N SER A 86 1.42 -2.25 23.36
CA SER A 86 1.31 -2.75 24.73
C SER A 86 -0.08 -3.32 24.96
N GLU A 87 -0.31 -3.98 26.10
CA GLU A 87 -1.65 -4.52 26.45
C GLU A 87 -2.78 -3.49 26.30
N GLN A 88 -2.49 -2.21 26.58
CA GLN A 88 -3.47 -1.11 26.51
C GLN A 88 -3.62 -0.49 25.11
N ILE A 89 -2.70 -0.76 24.18
CA ILE A 89 -2.64 -0.16 22.85
C ILE A 89 -2.27 -1.28 21.86
N GLN A 90 -3.30 -1.94 21.31
CA GLN A 90 -3.12 -3.03 20.35
C GLN A 90 -3.20 -2.53 18.92
N THR A 91 -4.05 -1.53 18.67
CA THR A 91 -4.29 -0.93 17.36
C THR A 91 -3.96 0.57 17.35
N VAL A 92 -3.88 1.16 16.17
CA VAL A 92 -3.69 2.62 16.03
C VAL A 92 -4.92 3.37 16.53
N GLU A 93 -6.11 2.79 16.37
CA GLU A 93 -7.37 3.34 16.86
C GLU A 93 -7.39 3.46 18.38
N ASP A 94 -6.82 2.48 19.11
CA ASP A 94 -6.68 2.54 20.56
C ASP A 94 -5.84 3.77 20.97
N PHE A 95 -4.72 3.99 20.29
CA PHE A 95 -3.82 5.11 20.55
C PHE A 95 -4.51 6.45 20.26
N VAL A 96 -5.10 6.58 19.07
CA VAL A 96 -5.81 7.80 18.63
C VAL A 96 -6.96 8.14 19.58
N LYS A 97 -7.73 7.14 20.02
CA LYS A 97 -8.82 7.33 20.97
C LYS A 97 -8.30 7.76 22.35
N LYS A 98 -7.27 7.09 22.86
CA LYS A 98 -6.67 7.38 24.18
C LYS A 98 -6.14 8.80 24.27
N TYR A 99 -5.45 9.27 23.22
CA TYR A 99 -4.86 10.61 23.17
C TYR A 99 -5.73 11.64 22.46
N LYS A 100 -7.00 11.30 22.16
CA LYS A 100 -8.01 12.18 21.55
C LYS A 100 -7.53 12.85 20.26
N MET A 101 -6.80 12.11 19.44
CA MET A 101 -6.27 12.61 18.17
C MET A 101 -7.38 12.64 17.11
N SER A 102 -7.34 13.62 16.20
CA SER A 102 -8.27 13.74 15.08
C SER A 102 -7.58 13.40 13.77
N CYS A 103 -7.33 12.10 13.56
CA CYS A 103 -6.46 11.58 12.50
C CYS A 103 -7.17 10.59 11.56
N SER A 104 -8.41 10.88 11.13
CA SER A 104 -9.19 9.96 10.29
C SER A 104 -8.53 9.62 8.95
N ALA A 105 -7.94 10.61 8.26
CA ALA A 105 -7.29 10.35 6.97
C ALA A 105 -5.99 9.54 7.14
N ALA A 106 -5.23 9.79 8.21
CA ALA A 106 -4.04 9.00 8.52
C ALA A 106 -4.39 7.54 8.84
N ILE A 107 -5.48 7.31 9.58
CA ILE A 107 -5.94 5.95 9.90
C ILE A 107 -6.28 5.19 8.62
N GLU A 108 -7.06 5.77 7.71
CA GLU A 108 -7.38 5.12 6.43
C GLU A 108 -6.13 4.83 5.62
N ARG A 109 -5.18 5.79 5.55
CA ARG A 109 -3.89 5.59 4.87
C ARG A 109 -3.06 4.46 5.49
N ILE A 110 -3.07 4.33 6.82
CA ILE A 110 -2.38 3.26 7.54
C ILE A 110 -3.03 1.90 7.28
N LYS A 111 -4.37 1.84 7.20
CA LYS A 111 -5.09 0.60 6.87
C LYS A 111 -4.80 0.13 5.45
N GLU A 112 -4.68 1.06 4.49
CA GLU A 112 -4.33 0.74 3.10
C GLU A 112 -2.83 0.43 2.92
N ASP A 113 -1.97 0.93 3.82
CA ASP A 113 -0.52 0.71 3.87
C ASP A 113 0.26 1.10 2.60
N ARG A 114 -0.25 2.09 1.86
CA ARG A 114 0.36 2.64 0.64
C ARG A 114 -0.18 4.04 0.40
N PRO A 115 0.50 4.95 -0.31
CA PRO A 115 -0.06 6.27 -0.70
C PRO A 115 -1.28 6.17 -1.63
N ILE A 116 -2.17 7.18 -1.64
CA ILE A 116 -3.40 7.16 -2.47
C ILE A 116 -3.13 7.11 -3.97
N THR A 117 -1.94 7.58 -4.37
CA THR A 117 -1.45 7.61 -5.75
C THR A 117 -1.06 6.24 -6.27
N ILE A 118 -0.80 5.29 -5.37
CA ILE A 118 -0.47 3.90 -5.72
C ILE A 118 -1.76 3.09 -5.70
N LYS A 119 -2.28 2.77 -6.89
CA LYS A 119 -3.41 1.85 -7.04
C LYS A 119 -2.94 0.43 -6.80
N ASP A 120 -3.79 -0.36 -6.16
CA ASP A 120 -3.56 -1.77 -5.86
C ASP A 120 -4.32 -2.64 -6.84
N ASP A 121 -3.68 -3.73 -7.26
CA ASP A 121 -4.29 -4.86 -7.95
C ASP A 121 -4.98 -5.83 -6.95
N LYS A 122 -5.41 -5.30 -5.79
CA LYS A 122 -6.05 -5.97 -4.64
C LYS A 122 -5.23 -7.12 -4.05
N GLY A 123 -3.90 -7.00 -4.03
CA GLY A 123 -3.01 -8.07 -3.51
C GLY A 123 -2.86 -9.29 -4.42
N ASN A 124 -3.49 -9.30 -5.60
CA ASN A 124 -3.31 -10.35 -6.61
C ASN A 124 -2.15 -10.07 -7.56
N THR A 125 -1.32 -9.05 -7.31
CA THR A 125 -0.22 -8.69 -8.21
C THR A 125 0.73 -9.87 -8.45
N SER A 126 1.11 -10.61 -7.40
CA SER A 126 2.00 -11.78 -7.56
C SER A 126 1.35 -12.93 -8.32
N GLU A 127 0.05 -13.15 -8.11
CA GLU A 127 -0.73 -14.16 -8.85
C GLU A 127 -0.88 -13.74 -10.32
N CYS A 128 -1.16 -12.47 -10.57
CA CYS A 128 -1.29 -11.90 -11.90
C CYS A 128 0.04 -11.93 -12.67
N ILE A 129 1.16 -11.59 -12.01
CA ILE A 129 2.51 -11.73 -12.56
C ILE A 129 2.79 -13.18 -12.92
N ALA A 130 2.57 -14.12 -11.99
CA ALA A 130 2.80 -15.54 -12.23
C ALA A 130 1.96 -16.06 -13.41
N HIS A 131 0.71 -15.62 -13.49
CA HIS A 131 -0.20 -15.99 -14.58
C HIS A 131 0.28 -15.42 -15.93
N ILE A 132 0.66 -14.15 -15.99
CA ILE A 132 1.18 -13.50 -17.21
C ILE A 132 2.48 -14.17 -17.67
N VAL A 133 3.42 -14.45 -16.75
CA VAL A 133 4.66 -15.17 -17.05
C VAL A 133 4.35 -16.57 -17.61
N SER A 134 3.41 -17.28 -16.99
CA SER A 134 2.95 -18.59 -17.48
C SER A 134 2.38 -18.51 -18.89
N LEU A 135 1.56 -17.50 -19.19
CA LEU A 135 0.97 -17.29 -20.52
C LEU A 135 2.02 -16.95 -21.59
N PHE A 136 3.02 -16.13 -21.25
CA PHE A 136 4.16 -15.87 -22.15
C PHE A 136 4.91 -17.16 -22.50
N ILE A 137 5.26 -17.96 -21.49
CA ILE A 137 5.96 -19.24 -21.69
C ILE A 137 5.10 -20.18 -22.53
N THR A 138 3.82 -20.32 -22.18
CA THR A 138 2.88 -21.21 -22.89
C THR A 138 2.76 -20.83 -24.37
N ALA A 139 2.54 -19.55 -24.67
CA ALA A 139 2.42 -19.08 -26.05
C ALA A 139 3.71 -19.29 -26.86
N MET A 140 4.87 -19.00 -26.26
CA MET A 140 6.17 -19.24 -26.91
C MET A 140 6.43 -20.73 -27.16
N ASP A 141 6.08 -21.59 -26.20
CA ASP A 141 6.31 -23.03 -26.32
C ASP A 141 5.38 -23.67 -27.35
N ARG A 142 4.11 -23.26 -27.44
CA ARG A 142 3.20 -23.70 -28.52
C ARG A 142 3.77 -23.42 -29.91
N LEU A 143 4.27 -22.20 -30.12
CA LEU A 143 4.90 -21.81 -31.39
C LEU A 143 6.17 -22.64 -31.70
N ARG A 144 6.97 -22.97 -30.67
CA ARG A 144 8.16 -23.82 -30.82
C ARG A 144 7.83 -25.30 -31.06
N LEU A 145 6.67 -25.76 -30.62
CA LEU A 145 6.14 -27.10 -30.88
C LEU A 145 5.43 -27.22 -32.24
N GLU A 146 5.58 -26.22 -33.10
CA GLU A 146 4.96 -26.15 -34.43
C GLU A 146 3.42 -26.18 -34.41
N MET A 147 2.80 -25.68 -33.34
CA MET A 147 1.38 -25.34 -33.34
C MET A 147 1.22 -24.01 -34.09
N LYS A 148 0.64 -24.05 -35.29
CA LYS A 148 0.62 -22.92 -36.24
C LYS A 148 -0.78 -22.39 -36.52
N ALA A 149 -1.81 -23.18 -36.20
CA ALA A 149 -3.18 -22.79 -36.49
C ALA A 149 -3.62 -21.64 -35.58
N VAL A 150 -4.46 -20.75 -36.10
CA VAL A 150 -4.94 -19.57 -35.38
C VAL A 150 -5.68 -19.97 -34.10
N ASP A 151 -6.53 -21.00 -34.14
CA ASP A 151 -7.28 -21.48 -32.96
C ASP A 151 -6.40 -22.10 -31.87
N GLU A 152 -5.18 -22.52 -32.20
CA GLU A 152 -4.19 -23.02 -31.25
C GLU A 152 -3.41 -21.92 -30.54
N ILE A 153 -3.25 -20.74 -31.15
CA ILE A 153 -2.38 -19.67 -30.65
C ILE A 153 -3.18 -18.49 -30.09
N GLU A 154 -4.26 -18.10 -30.79
CA GLU A 154 -5.05 -16.91 -30.50
C GLU A 154 -5.62 -16.87 -29.06
N PRO A 155 -6.13 -17.99 -28.49
CA PRO A 155 -6.67 -17.99 -27.13
C PRO A 155 -5.64 -17.59 -26.08
N ASP A 156 -4.40 -18.07 -26.19
CA ASP A 156 -3.33 -17.79 -25.23
C ASP A 156 -2.90 -16.32 -25.32
N LEU A 157 -2.76 -15.79 -26.54
CA LEU A 157 -2.42 -14.38 -26.77
C LEU A 157 -3.51 -13.44 -26.28
N ARG A 158 -4.78 -13.82 -26.44
CA ARG A 158 -5.93 -13.06 -25.94
C ARG A 158 -5.92 -12.99 -24.42
N ASP A 159 -5.78 -14.14 -23.76
CA ASP A 159 -5.73 -14.19 -22.30
C ASP A 159 -4.52 -13.41 -21.77
N LEU A 160 -3.37 -13.49 -22.45
CA LEU A 160 -2.18 -12.71 -22.12
C LEU A 160 -2.46 -11.20 -22.14
N VAL A 161 -3.08 -10.69 -23.21
CA VAL A 161 -3.44 -9.25 -23.33
C VAL A 161 -4.49 -8.83 -22.28
N GLU A 162 -5.47 -9.69 -22.00
CA GLU A 162 -6.48 -9.41 -20.98
C GLU A 162 -5.86 -9.30 -19.58
N ASN A 163 -4.97 -10.23 -19.21
CA ASN A 163 -4.30 -10.21 -17.91
C ASN A 163 -3.35 -9.02 -17.78
N MET A 164 -2.56 -8.71 -18.81
CA MET A 164 -1.72 -7.49 -18.83
C MET A 164 -2.56 -6.21 -18.74
N THR A 165 -3.79 -6.19 -19.27
CA THR A 165 -4.68 -5.03 -19.16
C THR A 165 -5.27 -4.84 -17.76
N LYS A 166 -5.48 -5.94 -17.04
CA LYS A 166 -6.03 -5.92 -15.67
C LYS A 166 -5.01 -5.49 -14.62
N MET A 167 -3.72 -5.60 -14.93
CA MET A 167 -2.62 -5.27 -14.03
C MET A 167 -2.31 -3.77 -14.03
N ALA A 168 -2.76 -3.05 -13.00
CA ALA A 168 -2.56 -1.61 -12.84
C ALA A 168 -1.13 -1.23 -12.46
N SER A 169 -0.32 -2.19 -12.01
CA SER A 169 1.10 -2.02 -11.70
C SER A 169 2.00 -1.95 -12.95
N LEU A 170 1.49 -2.26 -14.15
CA LEU A 170 2.23 -2.09 -15.39
C LEU A 170 2.38 -0.60 -15.77
N PRO A 171 3.58 -0.13 -16.14
CA PRO A 171 3.78 1.23 -16.62
C PRO A 171 3.03 1.50 -17.93
N ASP A 172 2.51 2.72 -18.11
CA ASP A 172 1.89 3.16 -19.38
C ASP A 172 2.86 3.10 -20.58
N SER A 173 4.17 3.12 -20.33
CA SER A 173 5.21 2.99 -21.35
C SER A 173 5.48 1.55 -21.80
N TYR A 174 4.80 0.56 -21.22
CA TYR A 174 4.98 -0.84 -21.61
C TYR A 174 4.30 -1.14 -22.96
N GLU A 175 5.10 -1.35 -24.00
CA GLU A 175 4.60 -1.53 -25.37
C GLU A 175 4.19 -2.97 -25.70
N GLY A 176 4.56 -3.95 -24.87
CA GLY A 176 4.31 -5.37 -25.16
C GLY A 176 2.82 -5.70 -25.35
N LYS A 177 1.94 -5.01 -24.65
CA LYS A 177 0.48 -5.10 -24.86
C LYS A 177 0.08 -4.73 -26.29
N GLU A 178 0.63 -3.65 -26.84
CA GLU A 178 0.30 -3.19 -28.19
C GLU A 178 0.86 -4.16 -29.25
N LYS A 179 2.10 -4.64 -29.05
CA LYS A 179 2.74 -5.64 -29.93
C LYS A 179 1.86 -6.89 -30.07
N ILE A 180 1.43 -7.50 -28.95
CA ILE A 180 0.61 -8.72 -28.98
C ILE A 180 -0.81 -8.43 -29.52
N THR A 181 -1.37 -7.26 -29.23
CA THR A 181 -2.67 -6.85 -29.80
C THR A 181 -2.63 -6.75 -31.33
N LYS A 182 -1.50 -6.34 -31.92
CA LYS A 182 -1.33 -6.32 -33.39
C LYS A 182 -1.43 -7.74 -33.98
N TRP A 183 -0.87 -8.74 -33.31
CA TRP A 183 -1.00 -10.14 -33.71
C TRP A 183 -2.42 -10.68 -33.61
N LEU A 184 -3.14 -10.36 -32.52
CA LEU A 184 -4.56 -10.71 -32.39
C LEU A 184 -5.42 -10.09 -33.49
N ARG A 185 -5.13 -8.85 -33.92
CA ARG A 185 -5.82 -8.22 -35.05
C ARG A 185 -5.52 -8.93 -36.38
N LEU A 186 -4.29 -9.35 -36.60
CA LEU A 186 -3.92 -10.13 -37.78
C LEU A 186 -4.68 -11.44 -37.82
N MET A 187 -4.64 -12.21 -36.72
CA MET A 187 -5.35 -13.48 -36.56
C MET A 187 -6.87 -13.34 -36.67
N GLY A 188 -7.44 -12.23 -36.20
CA GLY A 188 -8.87 -11.94 -36.33
C GLY A 188 -9.36 -11.78 -37.78
N ASN A 189 -8.45 -11.60 -38.74
CA ASN A 189 -8.76 -11.58 -40.19
C ASN A 189 -8.54 -12.95 -40.86
N MET A 190 -8.11 -13.95 -40.11
CA MET A 190 -7.85 -15.32 -40.56
C MET A 190 -8.95 -16.26 -40.04
N LYS A 191 -9.13 -17.43 -40.64
CA LYS A 191 -9.99 -18.47 -40.09
C LYS A 191 -9.26 -19.21 -38.97
N ALA A 192 -10.02 -19.83 -38.08
CA ALA A 192 -9.49 -20.70 -37.01
C ALA A 192 -8.46 -21.72 -37.51
N SER A 193 -8.76 -22.37 -38.65
CA SER A 193 -7.90 -23.40 -39.27
C SER A 193 -6.75 -22.86 -40.11
N ASP A 194 -6.67 -21.55 -40.33
CA ASP A 194 -5.58 -20.98 -41.11
C ASP A 194 -4.31 -20.98 -40.27
N GLU A 195 -3.16 -21.21 -40.90
CA GLU A 195 -1.86 -21.29 -40.22
C GLU A 195 -1.03 -20.02 -40.43
N LEU A 196 -0.28 -19.64 -39.39
CA LEU A 196 0.80 -18.67 -39.54
C LEU A 196 1.95 -19.26 -40.36
N ASN A 197 2.51 -18.46 -41.26
CA ASN A 197 3.70 -18.85 -42.00
C ASN A 197 4.98 -18.75 -41.12
N GLU A 198 6.09 -19.33 -41.59
CA GLU A 198 7.34 -19.38 -40.84
C GLU A 198 7.95 -18.00 -40.50
N GLU A 199 7.67 -16.99 -41.33
CA GLU A 199 8.14 -15.62 -41.09
C GLU A 199 7.32 -14.96 -39.98
N GLN A 200 5.98 -15.14 -40.03
CA GLN A 200 5.06 -14.69 -38.99
C GLN A 200 5.37 -15.33 -37.64
N ILE A 201 5.63 -16.64 -37.60
CA ILE A 201 6.00 -17.34 -36.37
C ILE A 201 7.30 -16.79 -35.78
N ARG A 202 8.32 -16.58 -36.61
CA ARG A 202 9.61 -16.02 -36.16
C ARG A 202 9.44 -14.60 -35.61
N GLN A 203 8.66 -13.76 -36.27
CA GLN A 203 8.42 -12.40 -35.79
C GLN A 203 7.57 -12.39 -34.51
N LEU A 204 6.54 -13.24 -34.43
CA LEU A 204 5.71 -13.37 -33.23
C LEU A 204 6.53 -13.85 -32.02
N LEU A 205 7.40 -14.84 -32.19
CA LEU A 205 8.31 -15.29 -31.15
C LEU A 205 9.25 -14.17 -30.67
N HIS A 206 9.80 -13.38 -31.60
CA HIS A 206 10.64 -12.23 -31.25
C HIS A 206 9.86 -11.15 -30.49
N ASP A 207 8.64 -10.85 -30.92
CA ASP A 207 7.79 -9.86 -30.25
C ASP A 207 7.35 -10.34 -28.86
N LEU A 208 7.08 -11.63 -28.68
CA LEU A 208 6.80 -12.24 -27.37
C LEU A 208 8.01 -12.19 -26.45
N ASP A 209 9.20 -12.58 -26.93
CA ASP A 209 10.43 -12.58 -26.13
C ASP A 209 10.82 -11.17 -25.68
N SER A 210 10.80 -10.20 -26.61
CA SER A 210 11.09 -8.80 -26.28
C SER A 210 10.07 -8.20 -25.31
N SER A 211 8.77 -8.48 -25.50
CA SER A 211 7.71 -8.04 -24.59
C SER A 211 7.87 -8.67 -23.20
N TYR A 212 8.24 -9.95 -23.13
CA TYR A 212 8.51 -10.64 -21.87
C TYR A 212 9.72 -10.04 -21.12
N GLN A 213 10.82 -9.75 -21.83
CA GLN A 213 11.98 -9.10 -21.23
C GLN A 213 11.66 -7.68 -20.72
N GLU A 214 10.90 -6.91 -21.49
CA GLU A 214 10.40 -5.58 -21.06
C GLU A 214 9.48 -5.70 -19.85
N PHE A 215 8.60 -6.71 -19.83
CA PHE A 215 7.72 -7.00 -18.70
C PHE A 215 8.51 -7.30 -17.43
N VAL A 216 9.47 -8.23 -17.48
CA VAL A 216 10.34 -8.56 -16.33
C VAL A 216 11.13 -7.34 -15.85
N ARG A 217 11.63 -6.51 -16.78
CA ARG A 217 12.33 -5.26 -16.44
C ARG A 217 11.41 -4.26 -15.74
N ALA A 218 10.14 -4.16 -16.15
CA ALA A 218 9.16 -3.27 -15.54
C ALA A 218 8.79 -3.69 -14.10
N LEU A 219 9.01 -4.95 -13.73
CA LEU A 219 8.77 -5.49 -12.39
C LEU A 219 9.99 -5.43 -11.46
N SER A 220 11.17 -5.08 -12.00
CA SER A 220 12.43 -4.99 -11.26
C SER A 220 12.65 -3.59 -10.71
#